data_AF-A0A421G9M5-F1
#
_entry.id   AF-A0A421G9M5-F1
#
_cell.length_a   1.000
_cell.length_b   1.000
_cell.length_c   1.000
_cell.angle_alpha   90.00
_cell.angle_beta   90.00
_cell.angle_gamma   90.00
#
_symmetry.space_group_name_H-M   'P 1'
#
loop_
_entity.id
_entity.type
_entity.pdbx_description
1 polymer ?
#
loop_
_entity_poly.entity_id
_entity_poly.type
_entity_poly.pdbx_seq_one_letter_code
_entity_poly.pdbx_strand_id
1 'polypeptide(L)'
;YAWLNTMDYSWTDDTIQEKFCDHALSMSESSDLASATIDDTIIVTHSMGGLVMSTALASGKCRFGAGTSWVAMSSPMTGSMTADYAQDVCNDEIGFVLADVLDVIGQCPLAQSRQSLMYEGEKYALGELNAAYVAAQEAYRGNVTAAMCSNNYAGVISTYQSMFVLTGKVVPHKSPRNDGLVEFQSCAKGLDSSLFGTSYTDQFYMPELNHADTAFMTSDGWFKDSQKPFKWFECLL
;
A
#
# COMPACT_ATOMS: atom_id res chain seq x y z
N TYR A 1 2.26 16.44 6.66
CA TYR A 1 1.75 15.07 6.65
C TYR A 1 0.22 15.14 6.65
N ALA A 2 -0.45 14.27 5.90
CA ALA A 2 -1.91 14.18 5.88
C ALA A 2 -2.39 12.99 6.71
N TRP A 3 -3.50 13.18 7.44
CA TRP A 3 -4.29 12.07 7.95
C TRP A 3 -5.58 12.02 7.13
N LEU A 4 -5.70 11.02 6.26
CA LEU A 4 -6.91 10.79 5.47
C LEU A 4 -7.77 9.73 6.15
N ASN A 5 -9.09 9.90 6.10
CA ASN A 5 -10.01 8.90 6.64
C ASN A 5 -10.09 7.70 5.68
N THR A 6 -9.12 6.81 5.78
CA THR A 6 -9.05 5.54 5.04
C THR A 6 -9.77 4.42 5.77
N MET A 7 -10.69 4.73 6.69
CA MET A 7 -11.59 3.75 7.29
C MET A 7 -12.95 3.81 6.60
N ASP A 8 -13.53 5.01 6.51
CA ASP A 8 -14.89 5.20 5.99
C ASP A 8 -14.94 5.39 4.48
N TYR A 9 -13.81 5.71 3.84
CA TYR A 9 -13.75 5.98 2.40
C TYR A 9 -12.88 4.93 1.68
N SER A 10 -13.33 4.50 0.49
CA SER A 10 -12.57 3.67 -0.42
C SER A 10 -11.45 4.46 -1.09
N TRP A 11 -10.41 3.79 -1.60
CA TRP A 11 -9.39 4.46 -2.42
C TRP A 11 -9.91 4.95 -3.78
N THR A 12 -11.09 4.47 -4.19
CA THR A 12 -11.80 4.92 -5.38
C THR A 12 -12.73 6.11 -5.13
N ASP A 13 -12.87 6.57 -3.88
CA ASP A 13 -13.73 7.70 -3.55
C ASP A 13 -13.13 9.02 -4.06
N ASP A 14 -13.94 9.83 -4.73
CA ASP A 14 -13.51 11.10 -5.31
C ASP A 14 -13.09 12.12 -4.24
N THR A 15 -13.77 12.11 -3.08
CA THR A 15 -13.51 13.07 -2.00
C THR A 15 -12.15 12.82 -1.36
N ILE A 16 -11.77 11.56 -1.15
CA ILE A 16 -10.44 11.25 -0.58
C ILE A 16 -9.32 11.55 -1.57
N GLN A 17 -9.54 11.32 -2.87
CA GLN A 17 -8.59 11.68 -3.94
C GLN A 17 -8.38 13.19 -4.02
N GLU A 18 -9.46 13.98 -4.01
CA GLU A 18 -9.40 15.44 -3.99
C GLU A 18 -8.66 15.97 -2.76
N LYS A 19 -9.01 15.48 -1.56
CA LYS A 19 -8.32 15.87 -0.32
C LYS A 19 -6.83 15.54 -0.35
N PHE A 20 -6.45 14.42 -0.96
CA PHE A 20 -5.04 14.06 -1.13
C PHE A 20 -4.35 15.08 -2.03
N CYS A 21 -4.89 15.34 -3.22
CA CYS A 21 -4.33 16.27 -4.19
C CYS A 21 -4.24 17.70 -3.64
N ASP A 22 -5.32 18.21 -3.02
CA ASP A 22 -5.35 19.55 -2.44
C ASP A 22 -4.28 19.70 -1.35
N HIS A 23 -4.11 18.68 -0.51
CA HIS A 23 -3.05 18.70 0.49
C HIS A 23 -1.67 18.73 -0.18
N ALA A 24 -1.42 17.83 -1.15
CA ALA A 24 -0.13 17.76 -1.83
C ALA A 24 0.22 19.06 -2.57
N LEU A 25 -0.75 19.67 -3.25
CA LEU A 25 -0.59 20.98 -3.91
C LEU A 25 -0.27 22.10 -2.91
N SER A 26 -0.77 22.02 -1.68
CA SER A 26 -0.50 23.02 -0.64
C SER A 26 0.88 22.91 0.01
N MET A 27 1.64 21.85 -0.27
CA MET A 27 2.92 21.59 0.40
C MET A 27 4.08 22.44 -0.12
N SER A 28 3.98 22.99 -1.33
CA SER A 28 5.04 23.79 -1.96
C SER A 28 4.46 24.97 -2.74
N GLU A 29 5.06 26.14 -2.59
CA GLU A 29 4.72 27.35 -3.35
C GLU A 29 5.04 27.22 -4.85
N SER A 30 5.89 26.26 -5.22
CA SER A 30 6.21 25.92 -6.60
C SER A 30 5.09 25.17 -7.32
N SER A 31 4.10 24.66 -6.58
CA SER A 31 2.94 23.96 -7.17
C SER A 31 2.02 24.91 -7.92
N ASP A 32 1.46 24.46 -9.04
CA ASP A 32 0.52 25.23 -9.86
C ASP A 32 -0.93 24.76 -9.63
N LEU A 33 -1.69 25.59 -8.92
CA LEU A 33 -3.10 25.36 -8.62
C LEU A 33 -3.99 25.40 -9.87
N ALA A 34 -3.61 26.14 -10.92
CA ALA A 34 -4.43 26.26 -12.13
C ALA A 34 -4.38 24.99 -12.98
N SER A 35 -3.22 24.33 -13.04
CA SER A 35 -3.03 23.05 -13.75
C SER A 35 -3.12 21.81 -12.84
N ALA A 36 -3.33 22.01 -11.54
CA ALA A 36 -3.26 20.99 -10.49
C ALA A 36 -1.95 20.20 -10.54
N THR A 37 -0.83 20.90 -10.74
CA THR A 37 0.52 20.31 -10.81
C THR A 37 1.23 20.45 -9.49
N ILE A 38 1.51 19.33 -8.83
CA ILE A 38 2.31 19.26 -7.61
C ILE A 38 3.79 19.35 -8.00
N ASP A 39 4.53 20.31 -7.46
CA ASP A 39 5.96 20.46 -7.75
C ASP A 39 6.79 20.61 -6.48
N ASP A 40 8.11 20.38 -6.59
CA ASP A 40 9.09 20.50 -5.50
C ASP A 40 8.63 19.83 -4.20
N THR A 41 8.13 18.59 -4.33
CA THR A 41 7.51 17.84 -3.24
C THR A 41 7.87 16.35 -3.33
N ILE A 42 8.25 15.76 -2.20
CA ILE A 42 8.40 14.31 -2.07
C ILE A 42 7.12 13.75 -1.47
N ILE A 43 6.39 12.95 -2.25
CA ILE A 43 5.18 12.28 -1.82
C ILE A 43 5.55 10.89 -1.31
N VAL A 44 5.14 10.58 -0.08
CA VAL A 44 5.36 9.28 0.53
C VAL A 44 4.02 8.66 0.86
N THR A 45 3.74 7.48 0.32
CA THR A 45 2.48 6.76 0.56
C THR A 45 2.74 5.38 1.13
N HIS A 46 1.91 4.97 2.08
CA HIS A 46 1.89 3.62 2.61
C HIS A 46 0.53 2.96 2.38
N SER A 47 0.54 1.65 2.11
CA SER A 47 -0.67 0.83 2.01
C SER A 47 -1.70 1.42 1.03
N MET A 48 -2.96 1.50 1.44
CA MET A 48 -4.05 2.08 0.64
C MET A 48 -3.78 3.52 0.18
N GLY A 49 -2.90 4.27 0.84
CA GLY A 49 -2.51 5.61 0.40
C GLY A 49 -1.87 5.62 -0.99
N GLY A 50 -1.16 4.56 -1.37
CA GLY A 50 -0.60 4.44 -2.72
C GLY A 50 -1.67 4.28 -3.79
N LEU A 51 -2.75 3.55 -3.49
CA LEU A 51 -3.91 3.44 -4.38
C LEU A 51 -4.63 4.78 -4.52
N VAL A 52 -4.84 5.52 -3.42
CA VAL A 52 -5.47 6.85 -3.44
C VAL A 52 -4.66 7.81 -4.33
N MET A 53 -3.34 7.84 -4.19
CA MET A 53 -2.49 8.67 -5.05
C MET A 53 -2.56 8.22 -6.51
N SER A 54 -2.48 6.90 -6.75
CA SER A 54 -2.57 6.34 -8.10
C SER A 54 -3.86 6.71 -8.82
N THR A 55 -5.01 6.60 -8.14
CA THR A 55 -6.30 6.95 -8.74
C THR A 55 -6.47 8.43 -8.91
N ALA A 56 -5.99 9.25 -7.97
CA ALA A 56 -6.05 10.70 -8.11
C ALA A 56 -5.24 11.20 -9.33
N LEU A 57 -4.11 10.56 -9.62
CA LEU A 57 -3.35 10.79 -10.87
C LEU A 57 -4.10 10.29 -12.10
N ALA A 58 -4.62 9.06 -12.04
CA ALA A 58 -5.33 8.44 -13.17
C ALA A 58 -6.62 9.19 -13.55
N SER A 59 -7.33 9.76 -12.57
CA SER A 59 -8.54 10.56 -12.77
C SER A 59 -8.25 12.02 -13.09
N GLY A 60 -6.97 12.43 -13.05
CA GLY A 60 -6.54 13.79 -13.39
C GLY A 60 -6.89 14.84 -12.33
N LYS A 61 -7.17 14.44 -11.08
CA LYS A 61 -7.41 15.37 -9.96
C LYS A 61 -6.17 16.18 -9.64
N CYS A 62 -4.99 15.60 -9.83
CA CYS A 62 -3.71 16.29 -9.86
C CYS A 62 -2.70 15.54 -10.74
N ARG A 63 -1.54 16.15 -10.97
CA ARG A 63 -0.41 15.58 -11.71
C ARG A 63 0.91 15.96 -11.04
N PHE A 64 1.97 15.20 -11.33
CA PHE A 64 3.31 15.52 -10.85
C PHE A 64 4.06 16.42 -11.84
N GLY A 65 4.67 17.47 -11.29
CA GLY A 65 5.68 18.29 -11.94
C GLY A 65 7.05 17.64 -11.90
N ALA A 66 8.03 18.24 -12.58
CA ALA A 66 9.36 17.67 -12.75
C ALA A 66 10.19 17.61 -11.45
N GLY A 67 9.88 18.46 -10.46
CA GLY A 67 10.51 18.46 -9.14
C GLY A 67 9.80 17.57 -8.12
N THR A 68 8.79 16.79 -8.54
CA THR A 68 8.06 15.88 -7.65
C THR A 68 8.61 14.46 -7.75
N SER A 69 8.77 13.81 -6.60
CA SER A 69 9.12 12.39 -6.51
C SER A 69 8.10 11.64 -5.67
N TRP A 70 7.85 10.37 -6.01
CA TRP A 70 6.91 9.53 -5.28
C TRP A 70 7.56 8.25 -4.77
N VAL A 71 7.53 8.10 -3.45
CA VAL A 71 8.00 6.94 -2.70
C VAL A 71 6.79 6.13 -2.23
N ALA A 72 6.62 4.93 -2.77
CA ALA A 72 5.48 4.06 -2.48
C ALA A 72 5.87 2.86 -1.62
N MET A 73 5.11 2.58 -0.57
CA MET A 73 5.46 1.56 0.42
C MET A 73 4.27 0.63 0.66
N SER A 74 4.45 -0.67 0.42
CA SER A 74 3.41 -1.71 0.61
C SER A 74 2.05 -1.37 -0.03
N SER A 75 2.03 -0.72 -1.19
CA SER A 75 0.80 -0.27 -1.84
C SER A 75 0.09 -1.44 -2.54
N PRO A 76 -1.15 -1.83 -2.19
CA PRO A 76 -1.78 -3.04 -2.73
C PRO A 76 -2.34 -2.83 -4.15
N MET A 77 -1.46 -2.76 -5.16
CA MET A 77 -1.85 -2.44 -6.55
C MET A 77 -2.69 -3.52 -7.25
N THR A 78 -2.90 -4.69 -6.63
CA THR A 78 -3.93 -5.68 -7.02
C THR A 78 -4.84 -6.07 -5.85
N GLY A 79 -4.94 -5.24 -4.82
CA GLY A 79 -5.67 -5.56 -3.60
C GLY A 79 -4.92 -6.46 -2.62
N SER A 80 -5.65 -7.00 -1.65
CA SER A 80 -5.12 -7.81 -0.55
C SER A 80 -6.03 -9.01 -0.31
N MET A 81 -5.46 -10.22 -0.29
CA MET A 81 -6.24 -11.43 0.05
C MET A 81 -6.79 -11.39 1.48
N THR A 82 -6.25 -10.52 2.35
CA THR A 82 -6.81 -10.30 3.68
C THR A 82 -8.20 -9.67 3.59
N ALA A 83 -8.49 -8.85 2.58
CA ALA A 83 -9.83 -8.28 2.35
C ALA A 83 -10.83 -9.36 1.94
N ASP A 84 -10.47 -10.22 0.99
CA ASP A 84 -11.30 -11.35 0.56
C ASP A 84 -11.56 -12.32 1.72
N TYR A 85 -10.51 -12.69 2.46
CA TYR A 85 -10.64 -13.55 3.64
C TYR A 85 -11.55 -12.92 4.71
N ALA A 86 -11.38 -11.63 4.97
CA ALA A 86 -12.25 -10.89 5.89
C ALA A 86 -13.71 -10.91 5.45
N GLN A 87 -13.98 -10.85 4.14
CA GLN A 87 -15.33 -10.89 3.59
C GLN A 87 -15.94 -12.28 3.66
N ASP A 88 -15.15 -13.33 3.41
CA ASP A 88 -15.57 -14.71 3.62
C ASP A 88 -15.95 -14.94 5.09
N VAL A 89 -15.18 -14.40 6.05
CA VAL A 89 -15.53 -14.43 7.48
C VAL A 89 -16.85 -13.72 7.75
N CYS A 90 -17.04 -12.50 7.24
CA CYS A 90 -18.29 -11.75 7.44
C CYS A 90 -19.51 -12.37 6.76
N ASN A 91 -19.30 -13.26 5.78
CA ASN A 91 -20.35 -14.04 5.13
C ASN A 91 -20.62 -15.39 5.82
N ASP A 92 -19.98 -15.66 6.95
CA ASP A 92 -20.00 -16.97 7.65
C ASP A 92 -19.50 -18.14 6.78
N GLU A 93 -18.63 -17.87 5.80
CA GLU A 93 -18.05 -18.89 4.91
C GLU A 93 -16.82 -19.58 5.53
N ILE A 94 -16.34 -19.08 6.67
CA ILE A 94 -15.20 -19.62 7.42
C ILE A 94 -15.65 -20.02 8.83
N GLY A 95 -15.62 -21.32 9.12
CA GLY A 95 -16.18 -21.87 10.37
C GLY A 95 -15.37 -21.60 11.65
N PHE A 96 -14.06 -21.32 11.56
CA PHE A 96 -13.23 -20.98 12.72
C PHE A 96 -12.15 -19.96 12.34
N VAL A 97 -12.09 -18.86 13.11
CA VAL A 97 -11.12 -17.78 12.96
C VAL A 97 -10.45 -17.54 14.31
N LEU A 98 -9.12 -17.41 14.32
CA LEU A 98 -8.40 -17.07 15.54
C LEU A 98 -8.74 -15.65 15.99
N ALA A 99 -8.85 -15.42 17.30
CA ALA A 99 -9.22 -14.11 17.87
C ALA A 99 -8.29 -12.97 17.40
N ASP A 100 -6.98 -13.22 17.37
CA ASP A 100 -6.00 -12.22 16.90
C ASP A 100 -6.15 -11.90 15.39
N VAL A 101 -6.73 -12.81 14.59
CA VAL A 101 -7.07 -12.55 13.18
C VAL A 101 -8.37 -11.73 13.08
N LEU A 102 -9.32 -11.93 14.00
CA LEU A 102 -10.53 -11.09 14.07
C LEU A 102 -10.18 -9.62 14.34
N ASP A 103 -9.16 -9.34 15.17
CA ASP A 103 -8.68 -7.97 15.40
C ASP A 103 -8.17 -7.31 14.11
N VAL A 104 -7.63 -8.10 13.18
CA VAL A 104 -7.16 -7.62 11.87
C VAL A 104 -8.34 -7.45 10.90
N ILE A 105 -9.22 -8.45 10.81
CA ILE A 105 -10.44 -8.43 9.98
C ILE A 105 -11.38 -7.29 10.38
N GLY A 106 -11.37 -6.92 11.65
CA GLY A 106 -12.22 -5.88 12.23
C GLY A 106 -13.64 -6.36 12.43
N GLN A 107 -14.57 -5.41 12.48
CA GLN A 107 -15.98 -5.68 12.69
C GLN A 107 -16.70 -5.92 11.36
N CYS A 108 -17.72 -6.78 11.39
CA CYS A 108 -18.67 -6.94 10.29
C CYS A 108 -19.86 -5.97 10.47
N PRO A 109 -20.40 -5.37 9.39
CA PRO A 109 -19.92 -5.48 8.00
C PRO A 109 -18.56 -4.79 7.81
N LEU A 110 -17.75 -5.29 6.87
CA LEU A 110 -16.43 -4.70 6.60
C LEU A 110 -16.56 -3.21 6.26
N ALA A 111 -15.63 -2.41 6.76
CA ALA A 111 -15.52 -0.99 6.40
C ALA A 111 -15.31 -0.82 4.89
N GLN A 112 -15.84 0.27 4.31
CA GLN A 112 -15.78 0.51 2.86
C GLN A 112 -14.35 0.52 2.31
N SER A 113 -13.40 1.07 3.09
CA SER A 113 -11.97 1.00 2.79
C SER A 113 -11.49 -0.43 2.54
N ARG A 114 -11.80 -1.35 3.44
CA ARG A 114 -11.41 -2.77 3.33
C ARG A 114 -12.15 -3.45 2.20
N GLN A 115 -13.43 -3.14 2.00
CA GLN A 115 -14.18 -3.65 0.85
C GLN A 115 -13.59 -3.19 -0.49
N SER A 116 -12.97 -2.01 -0.53
CA SER A 116 -12.30 -1.56 -1.74
C SER A 116 -10.96 -2.26 -2.00
N LEU A 117 -10.43 -3.01 -1.05
CA LEU A 117 -9.15 -3.73 -1.19
C LEU A 117 -9.29 -5.18 -1.67
N MET A 118 -10.49 -5.61 -2.09
CA MET A 118 -10.68 -6.95 -2.66
C MET A 118 -9.71 -7.18 -3.80
N TYR A 119 -9.18 -8.39 -3.86
CA TYR A 119 -8.08 -8.73 -4.73
C TYR A 119 -8.54 -8.76 -6.19
N GLU A 120 -7.76 -8.15 -7.08
CA GLU A 120 -8.08 -8.02 -8.50
C GLU A 120 -8.36 -9.39 -9.14
N GLY A 121 -9.55 -9.53 -9.75
CA GLY A 121 -9.99 -10.77 -10.39
C GLY A 121 -10.57 -11.84 -9.46
N GLU A 122 -10.62 -11.61 -8.15
CA GLU A 122 -11.25 -12.53 -7.19
C GLU A 122 -12.76 -12.29 -7.04
N LYS A 123 -13.39 -13.16 -6.25
CA LYS A 123 -14.85 -13.26 -6.06
C LYS A 123 -15.53 -11.93 -5.72
N TYR A 124 -14.86 -11.08 -4.94
CA TYR A 124 -15.44 -9.83 -4.44
C TYR A 124 -14.99 -8.58 -5.22
N ALA A 125 -14.05 -8.72 -6.16
CA ALA A 125 -13.59 -7.62 -7.02
C ALA A 125 -14.41 -7.57 -8.32
N LEU A 126 -15.49 -6.78 -8.30
CA LEU A 126 -16.34 -6.56 -9.47
C LEU A 126 -15.62 -5.77 -10.58
N GLY A 127 -16.22 -5.72 -11.77
CA GLY A 127 -15.61 -5.13 -12.97
C GLY A 127 -15.12 -3.68 -12.82
N GLU A 128 -15.86 -2.84 -12.08
CA GLU A 128 -15.45 -1.45 -11.81
C GLU A 128 -14.18 -1.37 -10.96
N LEU A 129 -14.06 -2.21 -9.93
CA LEU A 129 -12.88 -2.25 -9.07
C LEU A 129 -11.65 -2.75 -9.85
N ASN A 130 -11.81 -3.77 -10.68
CA ASN A 130 -10.72 -4.26 -11.54
C ASN A 130 -10.27 -3.18 -12.54
N ALA A 131 -11.22 -2.44 -13.15
CA ALA A 131 -10.89 -1.32 -14.03
C ALA A 131 -10.14 -0.21 -13.29
N ALA A 132 -10.54 0.10 -12.05
CA ALA A 132 -9.84 1.06 -11.21
C ALA A 132 -8.40 0.60 -10.88
N TYR A 133 -8.17 -0.68 -10.62
CA TYR A 133 -6.82 -1.21 -10.41
C TYR A 133 -5.96 -1.03 -11.65
N VAL A 134 -6.47 -1.36 -12.83
CA VAL A 134 -5.72 -1.18 -14.10
C VAL A 134 -5.32 0.29 -14.30
N ALA A 135 -6.24 1.23 -14.05
CA ALA A 135 -5.95 2.66 -14.14
C ALA A 135 -4.90 3.11 -13.10
N ALA A 136 -5.05 2.66 -11.85
CA ALA A 136 -4.10 2.93 -10.78
C ALA A 136 -2.71 2.38 -11.10
N GLN A 137 -2.61 1.14 -11.60
CA GLN A 137 -1.35 0.49 -11.98
C GLN A 137 -0.61 1.25 -13.10
N GLU A 138 -1.33 1.85 -14.05
CA GLU A 138 -0.72 2.66 -15.11
C GLU A 138 -0.17 3.98 -14.56
N ALA A 139 -0.94 4.67 -13.71
CA ALA A 139 -0.46 5.87 -13.03
C ALA A 139 0.74 5.55 -12.12
N TYR A 140 0.69 4.44 -11.39
CA TYR A 140 1.76 3.95 -10.54
C TYR A 140 3.04 3.70 -11.35
N ARG A 141 2.93 2.96 -12.47
CA ARG A 141 4.04 2.69 -13.40
C ARG A 141 4.72 3.96 -13.90
N GLY A 142 3.94 4.97 -14.26
CA GLY A 142 4.46 6.20 -14.88
C GLY A 142 5.07 7.21 -13.91
N ASN A 143 4.77 7.11 -12.61
CA ASN A 143 5.05 8.20 -11.67
C ASN A 143 5.85 7.80 -10.42
N VAL A 144 5.92 6.52 -10.07
CA VAL A 144 6.68 6.07 -8.88
C VAL A 144 8.18 6.23 -9.14
N THR A 145 8.85 6.92 -8.23
CA THR A 145 10.30 7.10 -8.25
C THR A 145 10.99 6.00 -7.45
N ALA A 146 10.40 5.53 -6.35
CA ALA A 146 10.98 4.49 -5.51
C ALA A 146 9.88 3.67 -4.85
N ALA A 147 10.13 2.39 -4.60
CA ALA A 147 9.14 1.53 -3.99
C ALA A 147 9.73 0.55 -2.98
N MET A 148 9.03 0.37 -1.85
CA MET A 148 9.28 -0.69 -0.89
C MET A 148 8.16 -1.73 -0.98
N CYS A 149 8.46 -2.90 -1.54
CA CYS A 149 7.54 -4.03 -1.63
C CYS A 149 8.13 -5.23 -0.92
N SER A 150 7.67 -5.52 0.28
CA SER A 150 8.23 -6.60 1.08
C SER A 150 7.79 -7.99 0.59
N ASN A 151 8.63 -8.98 0.86
CA ASN A 151 8.36 -10.38 0.57
C ASN A 151 8.29 -11.27 1.83
N ASN A 152 8.28 -10.70 3.04
CA ASN A 152 8.26 -11.48 4.28
C ASN A 152 7.47 -10.83 5.42
N TYR A 153 6.48 -11.55 5.93
CA TYR A 153 5.55 -11.11 6.97
C TYR A 153 6.12 -11.17 8.39
N ALA A 154 7.28 -11.81 8.60
CA ALA A 154 7.88 -11.89 9.93
C ALA A 154 8.46 -10.54 10.36
N GLY A 155 9.12 -9.84 9.44
CA GLY A 155 9.67 -8.52 9.69
C GLY A 155 10.71 -8.47 10.80
N VAL A 156 10.91 -7.27 11.37
CA VAL A 156 11.78 -7.07 12.53
C VAL A 156 11.12 -7.53 13.82
N ILE A 157 11.93 -7.83 14.84
CA ILE A 157 11.43 -8.16 16.18
C ILE A 157 10.77 -6.92 16.78
N SER A 158 9.44 -6.97 16.93
CA SER A 158 8.62 -5.89 17.48
C SER A 158 7.31 -6.44 18.06
N THR A 159 6.51 -5.58 18.68
CA THR A 159 5.16 -5.91 19.16
C THR A 159 4.18 -6.27 18.04
N TYR A 160 4.49 -5.93 16.78
CA TYR A 160 3.62 -6.19 15.63
C TYR A 160 3.87 -7.55 14.96
N GLN A 161 5.03 -8.17 15.21
CA GLN A 161 5.47 -9.38 14.53
C GLN A 161 4.48 -10.54 14.65
N SER A 162 3.92 -10.77 15.85
CA SER A 162 3.01 -11.90 16.08
C SER A 162 1.77 -11.82 15.20
N MET A 163 1.18 -10.63 15.06
CA MET A 163 -0.01 -10.41 14.25
C MET A 163 0.26 -10.68 12.77
N PHE A 164 1.33 -10.11 12.19
CA PHE A 164 1.62 -10.31 10.78
C PHE A 164 2.12 -11.72 10.45
N VAL A 165 2.81 -12.39 11.38
CA VAL A 165 3.12 -13.83 11.25
C VAL A 165 1.85 -14.67 11.23
N LEU A 166 0.85 -14.30 12.02
CA LEU A 166 -0.41 -15.00 12.06
C LEU A 166 -1.21 -14.79 10.77
N THR A 167 -1.41 -13.54 10.34
CA THR A 167 -2.15 -13.23 9.12
C THR A 167 -1.47 -13.83 7.89
N GLY A 168 -0.14 -13.68 7.77
CA GLY A 168 0.64 -14.24 6.68
C GLY A 168 0.62 -15.77 6.58
N LYS A 169 0.19 -16.46 7.64
CA LYS A 169 0.01 -17.93 7.68
C LYS A 169 -1.44 -18.39 7.53
N VAL A 170 -2.39 -17.63 8.04
CA VAL A 170 -3.82 -18.01 8.10
C VAL A 170 -4.56 -17.57 6.84
N VAL A 171 -4.28 -16.36 6.35
CA VAL A 171 -4.91 -15.84 5.13
C VAL A 171 -4.40 -16.64 3.93
N PRO A 172 -5.28 -17.07 3.02
CA PRO A 172 -4.90 -17.80 1.81
C PRO A 172 -4.29 -16.86 0.76
N HIS A 173 -3.13 -16.29 1.08
CA HIS A 173 -2.37 -15.42 0.18
C HIS A 173 -2.05 -16.13 -1.14
N LYS A 174 -2.01 -15.37 -2.24
CA LYS A 174 -1.64 -15.91 -3.57
C LYS A 174 -0.18 -16.34 -3.64
N SER A 175 0.65 -15.91 -2.68
CA SER A 175 2.07 -16.20 -2.58
C SER A 175 2.55 -16.16 -1.13
N PRO A 176 3.53 -16.99 -0.74
CA PRO A 176 4.17 -16.87 0.57
C PRO A 176 4.99 -15.58 0.72
N ARG A 177 5.23 -14.85 -0.39
CA ARG A 177 5.93 -13.57 -0.40
C ARG A 177 4.93 -12.44 -0.15
N ASN A 178 4.72 -12.11 1.11
CA ASN A 178 3.82 -11.05 1.54
C ASN A 178 4.34 -10.41 2.82
N ASP A 179 3.86 -9.21 3.14
CA ASP A 179 4.21 -8.45 4.35
C ASP A 179 3.24 -8.71 5.52
N GLY A 180 2.37 -9.71 5.38
CA GLY A 180 1.32 -10.07 6.33
C GLY A 180 -0.05 -9.56 5.90
N LEU A 181 -0.13 -8.58 4.99
CA LEU A 181 -1.39 -8.08 4.42
C LEU A 181 -1.34 -7.99 2.89
N VAL A 182 -0.22 -7.56 2.33
CA VAL A 182 -0.04 -7.31 0.90
C VAL A 182 1.05 -8.22 0.35
N GLU A 183 0.72 -8.97 -0.69
CA GLU A 183 1.68 -9.77 -1.42
C GLU A 183 2.66 -8.90 -2.20
N PHE A 184 3.92 -9.36 -2.29
CA PHE A 184 4.95 -8.72 -3.12
C PHE A 184 4.45 -8.45 -4.54
N GLN A 185 3.79 -9.42 -5.17
CA GLN A 185 3.28 -9.25 -6.53
C GLN A 185 2.12 -8.25 -6.65
N SER A 186 1.35 -8.07 -5.57
CA SER A 186 0.33 -7.00 -5.51
C SER A 186 1.03 -5.65 -5.43
N CYS A 187 2.02 -5.52 -4.55
CA CYS A 187 2.76 -4.27 -4.39
C CYS A 187 3.57 -3.84 -5.62
N ALA A 188 4.26 -4.79 -6.24
CA ALA A 188 5.11 -4.52 -7.39
C ALA A 188 4.32 -4.42 -8.71
N LYS A 189 3.00 -4.61 -8.70
CA LYS A 189 2.19 -4.56 -9.93
C LYS A 189 2.26 -3.17 -10.56
N GLY A 190 2.52 -3.15 -11.86
CA GLY A 190 2.76 -1.92 -12.63
C GLY A 190 4.25 -1.62 -12.79
N LEU A 191 5.09 -2.06 -11.84
CA LEU A 191 6.54 -1.86 -11.85
C LEU A 191 7.28 -3.07 -12.44
N ASP A 192 8.52 -2.84 -12.89
CA ASP A 192 9.40 -3.91 -13.30
C ASP A 192 10.02 -4.60 -12.08
N SER A 193 9.57 -5.81 -11.79
CA SER A 193 10.07 -6.61 -10.67
C SER A 193 11.58 -6.89 -10.72
N SER A 194 12.23 -6.77 -11.89
CA SER A 194 13.68 -6.94 -12.03
C SER A 194 14.49 -5.78 -11.44
N LEU A 195 13.87 -4.62 -11.21
CA LEU A 195 14.49 -3.48 -10.53
C LEU A 195 14.64 -3.71 -9.02
N PHE A 196 13.87 -4.65 -8.45
CA PHE A 196 13.80 -4.84 -7.01
C PHE A 196 15.01 -5.59 -6.47
N GLY A 197 15.80 -4.91 -5.64
CA GLY A 197 16.93 -5.48 -4.90
C GLY A 197 16.61 -5.72 -3.42
N THR A 198 17.53 -6.34 -2.69
CA THR A 198 17.33 -6.74 -1.27
C THR A 198 18.18 -5.93 -0.28
N SER A 199 18.93 -4.94 -0.78
CA SER A 199 19.68 -3.99 0.01
C SER A 199 18.85 -2.74 0.29
N TYR A 200 19.04 -2.14 1.46
CA TYR A 200 18.45 -0.84 1.79
C TYR A 200 19.00 0.30 0.91
N THR A 201 20.02 0.05 0.10
CA THR A 201 20.51 1.01 -0.91
C THR A 201 19.78 0.91 -2.24
N ASP A 202 18.91 -0.08 -2.43
CA ASP A 202 18.18 -0.28 -3.67
C ASP A 202 16.95 0.65 -3.72
N GLN A 203 16.83 1.45 -4.78
CA GLN A 203 15.71 2.38 -4.96
C GLN A 203 14.35 1.66 -5.00
N PHE A 204 14.33 0.49 -5.65
CA PHE A 204 13.22 -0.46 -5.58
C PHE A 204 13.65 -1.57 -4.63
N TYR A 205 13.11 -1.52 -3.42
CA TYR A 205 13.55 -2.34 -2.32
C TYR A 205 12.55 -3.46 -2.06
N MET A 206 13.06 -4.68 -2.02
CA MET A 206 12.36 -5.90 -1.66
C MET A 206 12.85 -6.41 -0.31
N PRO A 207 12.38 -5.78 0.79
CA PRO A 207 12.76 -6.17 2.13
C PRO A 207 12.11 -7.47 2.60
N GLU A 208 12.62 -7.94 3.75
CA GLU A 208 11.98 -8.91 4.64
C GLU A 208 11.33 -8.19 5.83
N LEU A 209 10.31 -7.36 5.56
CA LEU A 209 9.64 -6.46 6.51
C LEU A 209 8.13 -6.70 6.58
N ASN A 210 7.54 -6.72 7.77
CA ASN A 210 6.07 -6.83 7.87
C ASN A 210 5.40 -5.48 7.54
N HIS A 211 4.07 -5.47 7.38
CA HIS A 211 3.34 -4.28 6.92
C HIS A 211 3.44 -3.07 7.87
N ALA A 212 3.69 -3.27 9.18
CA ALA A 212 3.94 -2.18 10.11
C ALA A 212 5.39 -1.68 10.05
N ASP A 213 6.34 -2.56 9.76
CA ASP A 213 7.72 -2.15 9.54
C ASP A 213 7.83 -1.26 8.31
N THR A 214 7.12 -1.60 7.23
CA THR A 214 6.99 -0.75 6.04
C THR A 214 6.15 0.48 6.28
N ALA A 215 5.59 0.70 7.47
CA ALA A 215 4.91 1.93 7.87
C ALA A 215 5.77 2.80 8.80
N PHE A 216 7.04 2.45 9.01
CA PHE A 216 7.92 3.06 10.02
C PHE A 216 7.38 3.00 11.46
N MET A 217 6.54 2.01 11.78
CA MET A 217 6.01 1.83 13.13
C MET A 217 6.96 1.05 14.05
N THR A 218 8.13 0.65 13.52
CA THR A 218 9.11 -0.16 14.25
C THR A 218 10.49 0.48 14.19
N SER A 219 11.51 -0.24 13.73
CA SER A 219 12.91 0.19 13.69
C SER A 219 13.67 -0.63 12.67
N ASP A 220 14.88 -0.21 12.34
CA ASP A 220 15.82 -1.07 11.63
C ASP A 220 16.13 -2.35 12.43
N GLY A 221 16.04 -3.49 11.75
CA GLY A 221 16.55 -4.76 12.23
C GLY A 221 18.06 -4.68 12.43
N TRP A 222 18.62 -5.50 13.31
CA TRP A 222 20.03 -5.34 13.70
C TRP A 222 20.99 -5.96 12.69
N PHE A 223 20.60 -7.05 12.03
CA PHE A 223 21.54 -7.96 11.36
C PHE A 223 21.47 -7.98 9.84
N LYS A 224 20.30 -7.75 9.23
CA LYS A 224 20.08 -7.93 7.79
C LYS A 224 19.87 -6.59 7.10
N ASP A 225 20.45 -6.44 5.91
CA ASP A 225 20.20 -5.28 5.06
C ASP A 225 18.75 -5.22 4.58
N SER A 226 18.15 -6.39 4.34
CA SER A 226 16.72 -6.56 3.99
C SER A 226 15.75 -6.18 5.11
N GLN A 227 16.24 -5.73 6.27
CA GLN A 227 15.42 -5.35 7.41
C GLN A 227 15.68 -3.92 7.87
N LYS A 228 16.04 -3.01 6.94
CA LYS A 228 16.35 -1.61 7.28
C LYS A 228 15.38 -0.60 6.64
N PRO A 229 14.11 -0.48 7.10
CA PRO A 229 13.18 0.47 6.51
C PRO A 229 13.66 1.92 6.65
N PHE A 230 14.21 2.30 7.82
CA PHE A 230 14.61 3.69 8.09
C PHE A 230 15.84 4.07 7.27
N LYS A 231 16.89 3.24 7.30
CA LYS A 231 18.08 3.49 6.45
C LYS A 231 17.74 3.52 4.97
N TRP A 232 16.81 2.68 4.51
CA TRP A 232 16.40 2.74 3.11
C TRP A 232 15.85 4.12 2.76
N PHE A 233 14.94 4.64 3.58
CA PHE A 233 14.37 5.97 3.35
C PHE A 233 15.41 7.09 3.50
N GLU A 234 16.30 7.00 4.49
CA GLU A 234 17.42 7.95 4.67
C GLU A 234 18.41 7.95 3.51
N CYS A 235 18.63 6.80 2.86
CA CYS A 235 19.54 6.68 1.72
C CYS A 235 18.87 7.11 0.39
N LEU A 236 17.55 7.23 0.38
CA LEU A 236 16.77 7.62 -0.79
C LEU A 236 16.68 9.15 -0.95
N LEU A 237 16.71 9.88 0.18
CA LEU A 237 16.65 11.35 0.28
C LEU A 237 18.03 12.00 0.16
#